data_AF-A0A5E4QLI3-F1
#
_entry.id   AF-A0A5E4QLI3-F1
#
_cell.length_a   1.000
_cell.length_b   1.000
_cell.length_c   1.000
_cell.angle_alpha   90.00
_cell.angle_beta   90.00
_cell.angle_gamma   90.00
#
_symmetry.space_group_name_H-M   'P 1'
#
loop_
_entity.id
_entity.type
_entity.pdbx_description
1 polymer ?
#
loop_
_entity_poly.entity_id
_entity_poly.type
_entity_poly.pdbx_seq_one_letter_code
_entity_poly.pdbx_strand_id
1 'polypeptide(L)'
;MEEAEALGDRVAALHAGELRCSGYRLSLITNGIPNEAAISAVVHSVVGDATVKEASLNSISYSLPAKHSDKFPKLFALIESQREQLGIDSIGVGKSTLEEPSRRAEV
;
A
#
# COMPACT_ATOMS: atom_id res chain seq x y z
N MET A 1 33.19 16.54 -26.76
CA MET A 1 34.28 16.17 -25.85
C MET A 1 33.64 16.11 -24.48
N GLU A 2 33.83 14.97 -23.81
CA GLU A 2 33.11 14.49 -22.61
C GLU A 2 31.59 14.33 -22.76
N GLU A 3 30.94 13.22 -22.46
CA GLU A 3 31.36 11.85 -22.18
C GLU A 3 30.07 11.03 -22.32
N ALA A 4 30.12 9.96 -23.11
CA ALA A 4 29.11 8.92 -23.10
C ALA A 4 29.70 7.79 -22.28
N GLU A 5 29.22 7.55 -21.05
CA GLU A 5 29.19 6.20 -20.48
C GLU A 5 28.37 6.10 -19.18
N ALA A 6 27.63 4.99 -19.10
CA ALA A 6 27.23 4.28 -17.89
C ALA A 6 26.13 4.90 -16.99
N LEU A 7 24.88 4.75 -17.43
CA LEU A 7 23.86 4.23 -16.52
C LEU A 7 23.37 2.87 -17.03
N GLY A 8 24.24 1.87 -16.84
CA GLY A 8 23.87 0.47 -16.94
C GLY A 8 22.90 0.09 -15.82
N ASP A 9 22.01 -0.83 -16.16
CA ASP A 9 21.21 -1.65 -15.26
C ASP A 9 20.13 -0.93 -14.42
N ARG A 10 18.98 -0.74 -15.06
CA ARG A 10 17.72 -1.24 -14.51
C ARG A 10 16.73 -1.40 -15.65
N VAL A 11 16.64 -2.63 -16.13
CA VAL A 11 15.49 -3.14 -16.86
C VAL A 11 14.26 -2.91 -16.00
N ALA A 12 13.62 -1.76 -16.17
CA ALA A 12 12.20 -1.61 -15.86
C ALA A 12 11.45 -2.13 -17.09
N ALA A 13 11.37 -3.45 -17.21
CA ALA A 13 10.40 -4.09 -18.08
C ALA A 13 9.00 -3.78 -17.53
N LEU A 14 8.46 -2.60 -17.85
CA LEU A 14 7.03 -2.34 -17.80
C LEU A 14 6.42 -2.78 -19.14
N HIS A 15 6.34 -4.11 -19.28
CA HIS A 15 5.46 -4.78 -20.21
C HIS A 15 4.00 -4.57 -19.73
N ALA A 16 3.14 -4.14 -20.66
CA ALA A 16 1.68 -4.03 -20.54
C ALA A 16 1.10 -2.82 -19.76
N GLY A 17 1.13 -1.63 -20.38
CA GLY A 17 -0.07 -1.12 -21.05
C GLY A 17 -1.30 -0.70 -20.23
N GLU A 18 -1.28 -0.65 -18.90
CA GLU A 18 -2.41 -0.03 -18.16
C GLU A 18 -1.96 0.62 -16.85
N LEU A 19 -1.61 1.89 -16.92
CA LEU A 19 -1.32 2.73 -15.76
C LEU A 19 -2.64 3.12 -15.07
N ARG A 20 -3.31 2.13 -14.45
CA ARG A 20 -4.52 2.34 -13.62
C ARG A 20 -4.10 2.88 -12.25
N CYS A 21 -3.89 4.19 -12.17
CA CYS A 21 -3.49 4.87 -10.94
C CYS A 21 -4.67 5.61 -10.28
N SER A 22 -5.36 4.94 -9.35
CA SER A 22 -6.32 5.53 -8.40
C SER A 22 -6.58 4.56 -7.23
N GLY A 23 -5.51 4.13 -6.56
CA GLY A 23 -5.57 3.16 -5.46
C GLY A 23 -4.79 3.61 -4.24
N TYR A 24 -5.25 3.19 -3.07
CA TYR A 24 -4.54 3.37 -1.81
C TYR A 24 -3.84 2.05 -1.46
N ARG A 25 -2.67 2.14 -0.84
CA ARG A 25 -1.92 1.00 -0.34
C ARG A 25 -1.92 1.04 1.18
N LEU A 26 -2.48 0.01 1.78
CA LEU A 26 -2.43 -0.23 3.21
C LEU A 26 -1.27 -1.20 3.48
N SER A 27 -0.33 -0.84 4.33
CA SER A 27 0.78 -1.69 4.75
C SER A 27 0.72 -1.86 6.27
N LEU A 28 0.59 -3.09 6.74
CA LEU A 28 0.50 -3.46 8.14
C LEU A 28 1.79 -4.14 8.53
N ILE A 29 2.36 -3.82 9.70
CA ILE A 29 3.56 -4.44 10.25
C ILE A 29 3.20 -5.04 11.60
N THR A 30 3.53 -6.30 11.81
CA THR A 30 3.22 -7.06 13.02
C THR A 30 4.50 -7.48 13.74
N ASN A 31 4.51 -7.39 15.06
CA ASN A 31 5.59 -7.90 15.88
C ASN A 31 5.25 -9.33 16.33
N GLY A 32 5.44 -10.30 15.43
CA GLY A 32 5.13 -11.71 15.67
C GLY A 32 4.55 -12.40 14.45
N ILE A 33 3.69 -13.41 14.67
CA ILE A 33 3.00 -14.15 13.60
C ILE A 33 1.78 -13.32 13.13
N PRO A 34 1.78 -12.76 11.91
CA PRO A 34 0.67 -11.98 11.40
C PRO A 34 -0.54 -12.89 11.22
N ASN A 35 -1.66 -12.50 11.84
CA ASN A 35 -2.91 -13.22 11.65
C ASN A 35 -3.61 -12.75 10.37
N GLU A 36 -3.01 -13.09 9.22
CA GLU A 36 -3.43 -12.62 7.90
C GLU A 36 -4.90 -12.92 7.61
N ALA A 37 -5.41 -14.08 8.05
CA ALA A 37 -6.81 -14.43 7.92
C ALA A 37 -7.75 -13.47 8.68
N ALA A 38 -7.39 -13.11 9.92
CA ALA A 38 -8.18 -12.19 10.73
C ALA A 38 -8.11 -10.75 10.18
N ILE A 39 -6.91 -10.30 9.80
CA ILE A 39 -6.70 -9.00 9.17
C ILE A 39 -7.48 -8.90 7.86
N SER A 40 -7.38 -9.92 7.01
CA SER A 40 -8.10 -9.99 5.74
C SER A 40 -9.62 -9.97 5.98
N ALA A 41 -10.13 -10.71 6.96
CA ALA A 41 -11.56 -10.68 7.31
C ALA A 41 -12.04 -9.29 7.73
N VAL A 42 -11.26 -8.57 8.54
CA VAL A 42 -11.56 -7.18 8.94
C VAL A 42 -11.55 -6.25 7.72
N VAL A 43 -10.54 -6.38 6.87
CA VAL A 43 -10.40 -5.55 5.68
C VAL A 43 -11.56 -5.77 4.72
N HIS A 44 -11.89 -7.03 4.41
CA HIS A 44 -13.02 -7.38 3.55
C HIS A 44 -14.39 -7.01 4.15
N SER A 45 -14.52 -6.98 5.48
CA SER A 45 -15.75 -6.53 6.16
C SER A 45 -16.09 -5.07 5.87
N VAL A 46 -15.06 -4.21 5.74
CA VAL A 46 -15.24 -2.77 5.45
C VAL A 46 -15.17 -2.50 3.94
N VAL A 47 -14.15 -3.08 3.28
CA VAL A 47 -13.83 -2.93 1.87
C VAL A 47 -13.72 -4.32 1.23
N GLY A 48 -14.85 -4.87 0.78
CA GLY A 48 -14.88 -6.20 0.14
C GLY A 48 -14.03 -6.32 -1.13
N ASP A 49 -13.81 -5.20 -1.83
CA ASP A 49 -12.93 -5.09 -3.01
C ASP A 49 -11.44 -4.92 -2.66
N ALA A 50 -11.05 -4.97 -1.39
CA ALA A 50 -9.65 -4.94 -1.01
C ALA A 50 -8.94 -6.19 -1.54
N THR A 51 -7.75 -6.01 -2.10
CA THR A 51 -6.95 -7.11 -2.64
C THR A 51 -5.59 -7.14 -1.94
N VAL A 52 -5.19 -8.30 -1.40
CA VAL A 52 -3.83 -8.49 -0.89
C VAL A 52 -2.84 -8.35 -2.06
N LYS A 53 -1.89 -7.42 -1.93
CA LYS A 53 -0.80 -7.24 -2.90
C LYS A 53 0.41 -8.08 -2.55
N GLU A 54 0.77 -8.05 -1.28
CA GLU A 54 1.96 -8.71 -0.77
C GLU A 54 1.72 -9.09 0.68
N ALA A 55 2.11 -10.29 1.06
CA ALA A 55 2.07 -10.75 2.43
C ALA A 55 3.42 -11.37 2.78
N SER A 56 3.98 -10.93 3.90
CA SER A 56 5.28 -11.30 4.44
C SER A 56 5.13 -11.72 5.89
N LEU A 57 6.17 -12.37 6.42
CA LEU A 57 6.21 -12.92 7.78
C LEU A 57 5.92 -11.91 8.89
N ASN A 58 6.15 -10.62 8.66
CA ASN A 58 5.92 -9.55 9.65
C ASN A 58 5.21 -8.34 9.04
N SER A 59 4.75 -8.44 7.79
CA SER A 59 4.10 -7.32 7.14
C SER A 59 3.14 -7.76 6.05
N ILE A 60 2.01 -7.07 5.90
CA ILE A 60 1.02 -7.37 4.87
C ILE A 60 0.62 -6.06 4.19
N SER A 61 0.66 -6.05 2.86
CA SER A 61 0.24 -4.95 2.02
C SER A 61 -1.05 -5.28 1.26
N TYR A 62 -2.05 -4.42 1.41
CA TYR A 62 -3.33 -4.46 0.71
C TYR A 62 -3.44 -3.29 -0.27
N SER A 63 -4.12 -3.52 -1.39
CA SER A 63 -4.56 -2.48 -2.32
C SER A 63 -6.04 -2.23 -2.10
N LEU A 64 -6.37 -0.97 -1.80
CA LEU A 64 -7.73 -0.49 -1.56
C LEU A 64 -8.17 0.40 -2.74
N PRO A 65 -9.32 0.13 -3.36
CA PRO A 65 -9.85 1.01 -4.40
C PRO A 65 -10.33 2.35 -3.82
N ALA A 66 -10.05 3.46 -4.51
CA ALA A 66 -10.46 4.80 -4.08
C ALA A 66 -11.99 4.98 -3.99
N LYS A 67 -12.78 4.09 -4.58
CA LYS A 67 -14.26 4.05 -4.49
C LYS A 67 -14.77 3.95 -3.05
N HIS A 68 -13.97 3.40 -2.14
CA HIS A 68 -14.32 3.22 -0.73
C HIS A 68 -13.53 4.14 0.20
N SER A 69 -13.03 5.28 -0.31
CA SER A 69 -12.24 6.25 0.46
C SER A 69 -12.95 6.77 1.72
N ASP A 70 -14.27 6.91 1.67
CA ASP A 70 -15.11 7.29 2.81
C ASP A 70 -15.03 6.28 3.98
N LYS A 71 -14.82 5.00 3.67
CA LYS A 71 -14.77 3.92 4.66
C LYS A 71 -13.36 3.70 5.23
N PHE A 72 -12.34 4.30 4.65
CA PHE A 72 -10.96 4.14 5.10
C PHE A 72 -10.74 4.57 6.56
N PRO A 73 -11.16 5.75 7.02
CA PRO A 73 -11.02 6.11 8.44
C PRO A 73 -11.66 5.08 9.38
N LYS A 74 -12.82 4.52 8.99
CA LYS A 74 -13.48 3.46 9.76
C LYS A 74 -12.67 2.15 9.75
N LEU A 75 -12.10 1.77 8.61
CA LEU A 75 -11.19 0.63 8.49
C LEU A 75 -9.99 0.79 9.43
N PHE A 76 -9.33 1.94 9.42
CA PHE A 76 -8.19 2.23 10.28
C PHE A 76 -8.54 2.13 11.76
N ALA A 77 -9.65 2.75 12.17
CA ALA A 77 -10.11 2.66 13.56
C ALA A 77 -10.39 1.21 13.99
N LEU A 78 -10.93 0.38 13.09
CA LEU A 78 -11.24 -1.02 13.38
C LEU A 78 -9.96 -1.87 13.51
N ILE A 79 -9.01 -1.70 12.59
CA ILE A 79 -7.70 -2.36 12.66
C ILE A 79 -6.94 -1.88 13.90
N GLU A 80 -6.96 -0.57 14.20
CA GLU A 80 -6.30 -0.01 15.37
C GLU A 80 -6.89 -0.52 16.67
N SER A 81 -8.21 -0.65 16.77
CA SER A 81 -8.88 -1.24 17.94
C SER A 81 -8.59 -2.73 18.08
N GLN A 82 -8.24 -3.43 17.00
CA GLN A 82 -7.88 -4.84 17.02
C GLN A 82 -6.37 -5.08 16.95
N ARG A 83 -5.54 -4.04 16.87
CA ARG A 83 -4.08 -4.16 16.67
C ARG A 83 -3.40 -4.94 17.79
N GLU A 84 -3.83 -4.72 19.03
CA GLU A 84 -3.33 -5.44 20.20
C GLU A 84 -3.69 -6.92 20.15
N GLN A 85 -4.90 -7.26 19.69
CA GLN A 85 -5.37 -8.64 19.55
C GLN A 85 -4.71 -9.35 18.35
N LEU A 86 -4.41 -8.60 17.29
CA LEU A 86 -3.82 -9.08 16.05
C LEU A 86 -2.28 -9.07 16.08
N GLY A 87 -1.66 -8.51 17.13
CA GLY A 87 -0.20 -8.35 17.22
C GLY A 87 0.38 -7.38 16.20
N ILE A 88 -0.41 -6.41 15.74
CA ILE A 88 0.03 -5.37 14.80
C ILE A 88 0.83 -4.33 15.58
N ASP A 89 2.08 -4.12 15.14
CA ASP A 89 2.98 -3.12 15.68
C ASP A 89 2.72 -1.75 15.06
N SER A 90 2.69 -1.70 13.72
CA SER A 90 2.61 -0.45 12.97
C SER A 90 1.62 -0.58 11.82
N ILE A 91 0.78 0.45 11.64
CA ILE A 91 -0.20 0.54 10.55
C ILE A 91 0.21 1.72 9.66
N GLY A 92 0.47 1.45 8.39
CA GLY A 92 0.83 2.44 7.39
C GLY A 92 -0.22 2.52 6.29
N VAL A 93 -0.62 3.73 5.91
CA VAL A 93 -1.38 3.95 4.68
C VAL A 93 -0.61 4.90 3.78
N GLY A 94 -0.34 4.44 2.57
CA GLY A 94 0.23 5.25 1.51
C GLY A 94 -0.81 5.45 0.43
N LYS A 95 -0.99 6.69 -0.03
CA LYS A 95 -1.65 6.90 -1.32
C LYS A 95 -0.66 6.46 -2.39
N SER A 96 -1.04 5.52 -3.25
CA SER A 96 -0.25 5.22 -4.46
C SER A 96 -0.61 6.27 -5.51
N THR A 97 -0.28 7.53 -5.24
CA THR A 97 -0.16 8.53 -6.30
C THR A 97 1.14 8.22 -7.04
N LEU A 98 1.05 7.67 -8.25
CA LEU A 98 2.10 7.95 -9.23
C LEU A 98 2.10 9.46 -9.41
N GLU A 99 3.23 10.07 -9.09
CA GLU A 99 3.60 11.39 -9.56
C GLU A 99 2.71 12.52 -9.01
N GLU A 100 3.12 13.06 -7.86
CA GLU A 100 3.19 14.52 -7.86
C GLU A 100 4.51 14.83 -8.60
N PRO A 101 4.50 15.41 -9.82
CA PRO A 101 5.67 16.13 -10.22
C PRO A 101 5.78 17.24 -9.17
N SER A 102 6.86 17.27 -8.38
CA SER A 102 7.29 18.50 -7.75
C SER A 102 7.57 19.50 -8.86
N ARG A 103 6.52 20.10 -9.42
CA ARG A 103 6.56 21.29 -10.23
C ARG A 103 6.00 22.40 -9.37
N ARG A 104 6.94 23.23 -8.92
CA ARG A 104 6.83 24.62 -8.45
C ARG A 104 6.58 24.87 -6.96
N ALA A 105 7.64 25.31 -6.29
CA ALA A 105 7.75 26.70 -5.81
C ALA A 105 9.10 27.23 -6.36
N GLU A 106 9.15 28.05 -7.41
CA GLU A 106 9.11 29.52 -7.40
C GLU A 106 10.00 30.15 -6.31
N VAL A 107 11.29 30.39 -6.65
CA VAL A 107 11.93 31.72 -6.77
C VAL A 107 13.34 31.56 -7.33
#